data_AF-A0A8S3GJW2-F1
#
_entry.id   AF-A0A8S3GJW2-F1
#
_cell.length_a   1.000
_cell.length_b   1.000
_cell.length_c   1.000
_cell.angle_alpha   90.00
_cell.angle_beta   90.00
_cell.angle_gamma   90.00
#
_symmetry.space_group_name_H-M   'P 1'
#
loop_
_entity.id
_entity.type
_entity.pdbx_description
1 polymer ?
#
loop_
_entity_poly.entity_id
_entity_poly.type
_entity_poly.pdbx_seq_one_letter_code
_entity_poly.pdbx_strand_id
1 'polypeptide(L)'
;MNNPEETRAAFTEDGFFRTGDIVELRTAQYDIRVVDRKKSFFKLSQRQFVSPESLQNIYIQSSFVEQIYIHGDLQSDQVSAVVVPNQKYAQAFALEHQLTNFDMNNPHEKFVDAVLEDLRLIGEKESLRKHEIPSRIIIDFEPFTPQ
;
A
#
# COMPACT_ATOMS: atom_id res chain seq x y z
N MET A 1 27.93 11.76 -4.75
CA MET A 1 27.98 12.77 -5.84
C MET A 1 29.17 12.43 -6.74
N ASN A 2 29.02 12.60 -8.07
CA ASN A 2 29.92 12.13 -9.16
C ASN A 2 29.60 10.74 -9.75
N ASN A 3 28.37 10.57 -10.26
CA ASN A 3 28.03 9.43 -11.12
C ASN A 3 27.61 9.92 -12.52
N PRO A 4 28.55 10.11 -13.46
CA PRO A 4 28.26 10.69 -14.78
C PRO A 4 27.39 9.80 -15.66
N GLU A 5 27.43 8.47 -15.47
CA GLU A 5 26.53 7.54 -16.18
C GLU A 5 25.07 7.76 -15.76
N GLU A 6 24.79 7.83 -14.46
CA GLU A 6 23.44 8.11 -13.95
C GLU A 6 22.96 9.51 -14.33
N THR A 7 23.85 10.51 -14.32
CA THR A 7 23.53 11.85 -14.80
C THR A 7 23.12 11.83 -16.26
N ARG A 8 23.84 11.09 -17.13
CA ARG A 8 23.50 10.98 -18.55
C ARG A 8 22.19 10.22 -18.75
N ALA A 9 21.96 9.15 -17.99
CA ALA A 9 20.73 8.37 -18.04
C ALA A 9 19.48 9.16 -17.59
N ALA A 10 19.66 10.19 -16.77
CA ALA A 10 18.58 11.05 -16.30
C ALA A 10 18.03 12.01 -17.38
N PHE A 11 18.70 12.15 -18.53
CA PHE A 11 18.22 12.98 -19.64
C PHE A 11 17.80 12.12 -20.85
N THR A 12 16.90 12.65 -21.66
CA THR A 12 16.56 12.12 -22.99
C THR A 12 17.50 12.69 -24.06
N GLU A 13 17.52 12.09 -25.25
CA GLU A 13 18.40 12.50 -26.36
C GLU A 13 18.14 13.94 -26.84
N ASP A 14 16.90 14.42 -26.68
CA ASP A 14 16.45 15.78 -26.97
C ASP A 14 16.65 16.77 -25.80
N GLY A 15 17.27 16.33 -24.70
CA GLY A 15 17.70 17.18 -23.59
C GLY A 15 16.69 17.37 -22.45
N PHE A 16 15.55 16.68 -22.46
CA PHE A 16 14.58 16.73 -21.36
C PHE A 16 15.01 15.88 -20.16
N PHE A 17 14.76 16.38 -18.95
CA PHE A 17 15.02 15.65 -17.72
C PHE A 17 13.92 14.63 -17.42
N ARG A 18 14.30 13.39 -17.15
CA ARG A 18 13.40 12.31 -16.72
C ARG A 18 13.10 12.50 -15.23
N THR A 19 12.03 13.22 -14.92
CA THR A 19 11.60 13.50 -13.52
C THR A 19 11.36 12.24 -12.70
N GLY A 20 11.02 11.13 -13.37
CA GLY A 20 10.62 9.89 -12.72
C GLY A 20 9.19 9.94 -12.20
N ASP A 21 8.39 10.93 -12.61
CA ASP A 21 6.97 11.06 -12.25
C ASP A 21 6.08 10.52 -13.37
N ILE A 22 5.02 9.81 -12.99
CA ILE A 22 3.89 9.48 -13.86
C ILE A 22 2.86 10.57 -13.69
N VAL A 23 2.38 11.09 -14.81
CA VAL A 23 1.42 12.19 -14.82
C VAL A 23 0.19 11.89 -15.67
N GLU A 24 -0.96 12.36 -15.22
CA GLU A 24 -2.21 12.40 -15.97
C GLU A 24 -2.42 13.81 -16.52
N LEU A 25 -2.73 13.92 -17.82
CA LEU A 25 -3.07 15.18 -18.48
C LEU A 25 -4.58 15.42 -18.37
N ARG A 26 -5.00 16.39 -17.55
CA ARG A 26 -6.42 16.64 -17.27
C ARG A 26 -6.99 17.76 -18.16
N THR A 27 -7.07 17.50 -19.47
CA THR A 27 -7.64 18.40 -20.52
C THR A 27 -7.00 19.81 -20.68
N ALA A 28 -7.15 20.37 -21.89
CA ALA A 28 -6.64 21.66 -22.41
C ALA A 28 -5.34 22.20 -21.78
N GLN A 29 -4.23 21.90 -22.45
CA GLN A 29 -2.85 22.41 -22.30
C GLN A 29 -2.45 22.93 -20.90
N TYR A 30 -1.51 22.20 -20.29
CA TYR A 30 -0.74 22.55 -19.08
C TYR A 30 -1.34 22.17 -17.71
N ASP A 31 -2.51 21.54 -17.63
CA ASP A 31 -2.96 20.90 -16.39
C ASP A 31 -2.44 19.45 -16.30
N ILE A 32 -1.58 19.23 -15.31
CA ILE A 32 -0.87 17.97 -15.08
C ILE A 32 -1.05 17.56 -13.63
N ARG A 33 -1.65 16.39 -13.42
CA ARG A 33 -1.72 15.76 -12.10
C ARG A 33 -0.62 14.72 -11.97
N VAL A 34 0.24 14.87 -10.98
CA VAL A 34 1.18 13.80 -10.59
C VAL A 34 0.35 12.66 -10.01
N VAL A 35 0.51 11.49 -10.61
CA VAL A 35 -0.20 10.27 -10.22
C VAL A 35 0.68 9.42 -9.31
N ASP A 36 1.96 9.24 -9.69
CA ASP A 36 2.88 8.38 -8.95
C ASP A 36 4.34 8.61 -9.38
N ARG A 37 5.29 7.91 -8.76
CA ARG A 37 6.67 7.74 -9.22
C ARG A 37 6.82 6.50 -10.08
N LYS A 38 7.63 6.60 -11.13
CA LYS A 38 7.93 5.51 -12.07
C LYS A 38 8.52 4.26 -11.39
N LYS A 39 9.18 4.42 -10.24
CA LYS A 39 9.78 3.31 -9.48
C LYS A 39 8.89 2.78 -8.36
N SER A 40 7.75 3.41 -8.09
CA SER A 40 6.89 3.09 -6.93
C SER A 40 5.74 2.15 -7.28
N PHE A 41 5.33 2.02 -8.55
CA PHE A 41 4.28 1.09 -8.94
C PHE A 41 4.82 -0.34 -9.11
N PHE A 42 3.98 -1.33 -8.84
CA PHE A 42 4.24 -2.72 -9.24
C PHE A 42 3.14 -3.24 -10.16
N LYS A 43 3.42 -4.37 -10.79
CA LYS A 43 2.55 -4.99 -11.79
C LYS A 43 2.12 -6.37 -11.29
N LEU A 44 0.81 -6.61 -11.30
CA LEU A 44 0.22 -7.90 -10.99
C LEU A 44 0.22 -8.84 -12.21
N SER A 45 -0.06 -10.12 -11.98
CA SER A 45 -0.13 -11.17 -13.02
C SER A 45 -0.98 -10.78 -14.24
N GLN A 46 -2.10 -10.08 -14.01
CA GLN A 46 -3.06 -9.65 -15.02
C GLN A 46 -2.63 -8.39 -15.79
N ARG A 47 -1.36 -7.99 -15.64
CA ARG A 47 -0.78 -6.77 -16.21
C ARG A 47 -1.42 -5.47 -15.74
N GLN A 48 -2.10 -5.51 -14.59
CA GLN A 48 -2.65 -4.33 -13.95
C GLN A 48 -1.57 -3.63 -13.13
N PHE A 49 -1.57 -2.30 -13.20
CA PHE A 49 -0.67 -1.44 -12.43
C PHE A 49 -1.34 -1.04 -11.12
N VAL A 50 -0.57 -1.15 -10.03
CA VAL A 50 -1.01 -0.78 -8.70
C VAL A 50 -0.03 0.22 -8.10
N SER A 51 -0.58 1.30 -7.54
CA SER A 51 0.17 2.29 -6.77
C SER A 51 0.09 1.93 -5.28
N PRO A 52 1.15 1.36 -4.69
CA PRO A 52 1.16 1.02 -3.27
C PRO A 52 0.95 2.24 -2.39
N GLU A 53 1.54 3.38 -2.74
CA GLU A 53 1.42 4.62 -1.97
C GLU A 53 -0.04 5.12 -1.93
N SER A 54 -0.72 5.09 -3.08
CA SER A 54 -2.14 5.45 -3.15
C SER A 54 -3.00 4.54 -2.27
N LEU A 55 -2.75 3.22 -2.30
CA LEU A 55 -3.49 2.26 -1.49
C LEU A 55 -3.18 2.41 0.01
N GLN A 56 -1.92 2.63 0.39
CA GLN A 56 -1.54 2.87 1.78
C GLN A 56 -2.25 4.10 2.36
N ASN A 57 -2.31 5.19 1.59
CA ASN A 57 -3.00 6.42 1.98
C ASN A 57 -4.52 6.23 2.15
N ILE A 58 -5.12 5.30 1.42
CA ILE A 58 -6.54 4.95 1.60
C ILE A 58 -6.71 4.11 2.87
N TYR A 59 -5.90 3.07 3.05
CA TYR A 59 -6.09 2.11 4.14
C TYR A 59 -5.68 2.62 5.52
N ILE A 60 -4.85 3.65 5.62
CA ILE A 60 -4.53 4.31 6.89
C ILE A 60 -5.74 5.02 7.53
N GLN A 61 -6.85 5.14 6.81
CA GLN A 61 -8.13 5.63 7.35
C GLN A 61 -8.81 4.60 8.28
N SER A 62 -8.40 3.33 8.22
CA SER A 62 -8.87 2.30 9.14
C SER A 62 -8.46 2.61 10.58
N SER A 63 -9.36 2.43 11.52
CA SER A 63 -9.03 2.52 12.96
C SER A 63 -8.13 1.38 13.42
N PHE A 64 -8.11 0.26 12.70
CA PHE A 64 -7.24 -0.87 13.00
C PHE A 64 -5.80 -0.62 12.57
N VAL A 65 -5.55 0.23 11.57
CA VAL A 65 -4.24 0.39 10.92
C VAL A 65 -3.50 1.58 11.52
N GLU A 66 -2.30 1.32 12.06
CA GLU A 66 -1.33 2.37 12.39
C GLU A 66 -0.35 2.59 11.24
N GLN A 67 0.15 1.51 10.65
CA GLN A 67 0.95 1.53 9.42
C GLN A 67 0.52 0.36 8.52
N ILE A 68 0.68 0.51 7.22
CA ILE A 68 0.39 -0.55 6.26
C ILE A 68 1.41 -0.51 5.14
N TYR A 69 1.89 -1.68 4.74
CA TYR A 69 2.75 -1.86 3.59
C TYR A 69 2.03 -2.75 2.58
N ILE A 70 1.88 -2.25 1.35
CA ILE A 70 1.20 -2.98 0.27
C ILE A 70 2.24 -3.66 -0.61
N HIS A 71 2.06 -4.96 -0.79
CA HIS A 71 2.91 -5.80 -1.63
C HIS A 71 2.10 -6.44 -2.75
N GLY A 72 2.74 -6.59 -3.90
CA GLY A 72 2.26 -7.45 -4.96
C GLY A 72 3.39 -7.82 -5.90
N ASP A 73 3.24 -8.97 -6.53
CA ASP A 73 4.21 -9.52 -7.47
C ASP A 73 3.54 -9.89 -8.79
N LEU A 74 4.36 -10.29 -9.76
CA LEU A 74 3.90 -10.68 -11.10
C LEU A 74 3.15 -12.03 -11.10
N GLN A 75 3.11 -12.75 -9.98
CA GLN A 75 2.44 -14.05 -9.85
C GLN A 75 1.07 -13.93 -9.16
N SER A 76 0.83 -12.83 -8.45
CA SER A 76 -0.39 -12.58 -7.69
C SER A 76 -1.43 -11.85 -8.52
N ASP A 77 -2.69 -12.27 -8.39
CA ASP A 77 -3.86 -11.61 -9.01
C ASP A 77 -4.38 -10.42 -8.19
N GLN A 78 -4.04 -10.36 -6.91
CA GLN A 78 -4.46 -9.33 -5.96
C GLN A 78 -3.26 -8.93 -5.08
N VAL A 79 -3.34 -7.76 -4.48
CA VAL A 79 -2.33 -7.33 -3.49
C VAL A 79 -2.44 -8.13 -2.20
N SER A 80 -1.33 -8.13 -1.45
CA SER A 80 -1.26 -8.54 -0.05
C SER A 80 -0.74 -7.36 0.78
N ALA A 81 -0.99 -7.37 2.08
CA ALA A 81 -0.53 -6.29 2.96
C ALA A 81 0.16 -6.80 4.22
N VAL A 82 1.14 -6.04 4.71
CA VAL A 82 1.63 -6.13 6.09
C VAL A 82 1.04 -4.95 6.85
N VAL A 83 0.32 -5.23 7.93
CA VAL A 83 -0.39 -4.24 8.72
C VAL A 83 0.25 -4.17 10.09
N VAL A 84 0.66 -2.97 10.48
CA VAL A 84 0.97 -2.63 11.86
C VAL A 84 -0.32 -2.12 12.50
N PRO A 85 -0.92 -2.89 13.42
CA PRO A 85 -2.20 -2.53 13.98
C PRO A 85 -2.03 -1.46 15.05
N ASN A 86 -3.04 -0.62 15.23
CA ASN A 86 -3.09 0.28 16.37
C ASN A 86 -3.22 -0.55 17.66
N GLN A 87 -2.21 -0.48 18.52
CA GLN A 87 -2.15 -1.31 19.74
C GLN A 87 -3.36 -1.14 20.66
N LYS A 88 -3.92 0.07 20.74
CA LYS A 88 -5.10 0.34 21.59
C LYS A 88 -6.34 -0.36 21.05
N TYR A 89 -6.56 -0.31 19.73
CA TYR A 89 -7.68 -1.00 19.10
C TYR A 89 -7.52 -2.52 19.16
N ALA A 90 -6.30 -3.03 18.95
CA ALA A 90 -6.01 -4.46 19.09
C ALA A 90 -6.34 -5.00 20.49
N GLN A 91 -5.91 -4.27 21.53
CA GLN A 91 -6.21 -4.63 22.93
C GLN A 91 -7.70 -4.53 23.26
N ALA A 92 -8.39 -3.48 22.78
CA ALA A 92 -9.83 -3.30 22.97
C ALA A 92 -10.62 -4.45 22.32
N PHE A 93 -10.28 -4.81 21.09
CA PHE A 93 -10.88 -5.93 20.37
C PHE A 93 -10.67 -7.26 21.10
N ALA A 94 -9.45 -7.50 21.61
CA ALA A 94 -9.16 -8.70 22.37
C ALA A 94 -10.02 -8.82 23.64
N LEU A 95 -10.23 -7.70 24.35
CA LEU A 95 -11.07 -7.66 25.54
C LEU A 95 -12.55 -7.89 25.21
N GLU A 96 -13.07 -7.22 24.19
CA GLU A 96 -14.46 -7.33 23.74
C GLU A 96 -14.80 -8.76 23.32
N HIS A 97 -13.90 -9.42 22.59
CA HIS A 97 -14.09 -10.77 22.08
C HIS A 97 -13.56 -11.87 23.02
N GLN A 98 -13.15 -11.51 24.24
CA GLN A 98 -12.65 -12.43 25.28
C GLN A 98 -11.52 -13.33 24.78
N LEU A 99 -10.60 -12.76 23.99
CA LEU A 99 -9.45 -13.47 23.42
C LEU A 99 -8.38 -13.65 24.50
N THR A 100 -8.42 -14.77 25.22
CA THR A 100 -7.50 -15.07 26.33
C THR A 100 -6.04 -15.29 25.90
N ASN A 101 -5.81 -15.62 24.63
CA ASN A 101 -4.49 -15.91 24.06
C ASN A 101 -4.06 -14.88 23.00
N PHE A 102 -4.45 -13.61 23.17
CA PHE A 102 -4.02 -12.55 22.26
C PHE A 102 -2.54 -12.22 22.53
N ASP A 103 -1.65 -12.83 21.77
CA ASP A 103 -0.21 -12.53 21.77
C ASP A 103 0.09 -11.54 20.64
N MET A 104 0.83 -10.48 20.94
CA MET A 104 1.30 -9.54 19.93
C MET A 104 2.28 -10.20 18.95
N ASN A 105 2.91 -11.31 19.32
CA ASN A 105 3.78 -12.06 18.39
C ASN A 105 3.01 -13.09 17.55
N ASN A 106 1.76 -13.40 17.93
CA ASN A 106 0.92 -14.36 17.23
C ASN A 106 -0.54 -13.90 17.27
N PRO A 107 -0.91 -12.94 16.40
CA PRO A 107 -2.25 -12.37 16.39
C PRO A 107 -3.29 -13.45 16.12
N HIS A 108 -4.36 -13.42 16.91
CA HIS A 108 -5.44 -14.40 16.81
C HIS A 108 -6.15 -14.29 15.45
N GLU A 109 -6.51 -15.42 14.83
CA GLU A 109 -7.16 -15.50 13.51
C GLU A 109 -8.38 -14.56 13.39
N LYS A 110 -9.28 -14.57 14.37
CA LYS A 110 -10.40 -13.61 14.47
C LYS A 110 -10.02 -12.13 14.34
N PHE A 111 -8.87 -11.72 14.87
CA PHE A 111 -8.41 -10.33 14.74
C PHE A 111 -7.90 -10.08 13.32
N VAL A 112 -7.15 -11.01 12.75
CA VAL A 112 -6.70 -10.95 11.35
C VAL A 112 -7.89 -10.85 10.41
N ASP A 113 -8.92 -11.68 10.61
CA ASP A 113 -10.16 -11.65 9.81
C ASP A 113 -10.90 -10.33 9.93
N ALA A 114 -10.99 -9.77 11.15
CA ALA A 114 -11.63 -8.48 11.38
C ALA A 114 -10.90 -7.33 10.67
N VAL A 115 -9.56 -7.31 10.73
CA VAL A 115 -8.75 -6.33 10.01
C VAL A 115 -8.90 -6.49 8.50
N LEU A 116 -8.84 -7.72 7.99
CA LEU A 116 -8.99 -8.00 6.56
C LEU A 116 -10.36 -7.54 6.04
N GLU A 117 -11.42 -7.81 6.80
CA GLU A 117 -12.78 -7.40 6.46
C GLU A 117 -12.93 -5.87 6.48
N ASP A 118 -12.34 -5.17 7.46
CA ASP A 118 -12.35 -3.71 7.50
C ASP A 118 -11.64 -3.09 6.27
N LEU A 119 -10.48 -3.63 5.88
CA LEU A 119 -9.79 -3.22 4.65
C LEU A 119 -10.63 -3.50 3.40
N ARG A 120 -11.37 -4.61 3.36
CA ARG A 120 -12.30 -4.92 2.26
C ARG A 120 -13.40 -3.86 2.17
N LEU A 121 -14.01 -3.51 3.30
CA LEU A 121 -15.07 -2.50 3.37
C LEU A 121 -14.58 -1.11 2.95
N ILE A 122 -13.38 -0.70 3.39
CA ILE A 122 -12.76 0.55 2.95
C ILE A 122 -12.52 0.53 1.44
N GLY A 123 -11.99 -0.58 0.91
CA GLY A 123 -11.75 -0.71 -0.52
C GLY A 123 -13.03 -0.60 -1.34
N GLU A 124 -14.13 -1.20 -0.89
CA GLU A 124 -15.44 -1.09 -1.53
C GLU A 124 -16.00 0.33 -1.46
N LYS A 125 -15.87 0.98 -0.30
CA LYS A 125 -16.30 2.37 -0.09
C LYS A 125 -15.58 3.34 -1.02
N GLU A 126 -14.28 3.18 -1.20
CA GLU A 126 -13.45 3.99 -2.11
C GLU A 126 -13.53 3.53 -3.58
N SER A 127 -14.44 2.58 -3.89
CA SER A 127 -14.64 2.04 -5.24
C SER A 127 -13.37 1.46 -5.87
N LEU A 128 -12.49 0.86 -5.05
CA LEU A 128 -11.28 0.20 -5.49
C LEU A 128 -11.60 -1.03 -6.32
N ARG A 129 -10.70 -1.35 -7.25
CA ARG A 129 -10.84 -2.55 -8.09
C ARG A 129 -10.47 -3.78 -7.26
N LYS A 130 -11.03 -4.94 -7.61
CA LYS A 130 -10.80 -6.19 -6.87
C LYS A 130 -9.31 -6.53 -6.65
N HIS A 131 -8.45 -6.22 -7.61
CA HIS A 131 -7.01 -6.48 -7.53
C HIS A 131 -6.26 -5.53 -6.59
N GLU A 132 -6.87 -4.39 -6.25
CA GLU A 132 -6.33 -3.39 -5.32
C GLU A 132 -6.73 -3.66 -3.86
N ILE A 133 -7.71 -4.55 -3.64
CA ILE A 133 -8.13 -4.97 -2.30
C ILE A 133 -7.24 -6.12 -1.83
N PRO A 134 -6.60 -6.02 -0.64
CA PRO A 134 -5.79 -7.09 -0.08
C PRO A 134 -6.57 -8.41 0.01
N SER A 135 -6.00 -9.46 -0.58
CA SER A 135 -6.55 -10.82 -0.48
C SER A 135 -6.06 -11.55 0.77
N ARG A 136 -4.93 -11.12 1.33
CA ARG A 136 -4.27 -11.65 2.52
C ARG A 136 -3.56 -10.52 3.24
N ILE A 137 -3.48 -10.66 4.55
CA ILE A 137 -2.70 -9.75 5.39
C ILE A 137 -1.80 -10.52 6.35
N ILE A 138 -0.70 -9.89 6.72
CA ILE A 138 0.14 -10.26 7.85
C ILE A 138 0.01 -9.13 8.86
N ILE A 139 -0.21 -9.47 10.13
CA ILE A 139 -0.20 -8.51 11.22
C ILE A 139 1.17 -8.55 11.87
N ASP A 140 1.84 -7.40 11.96
CA ASP A 140 3.12 -7.25 12.64
C ASP A 140 3.02 -6.08 13.62
N PHE A 141 3.36 -6.29 14.89
CA PHE A 141 3.26 -5.23 15.90
C PHE A 141 4.53 -4.38 15.98
N GLU A 142 5.59 -4.74 15.25
CA GLU A 142 6.80 -3.94 15.13
C GLU A 142 6.58 -2.81 14.10
N PRO A 143 6.67 -1.53 14.51
CA PRO A 143 6.53 -0.42 13.57
C PRO A 143 7.67 -0.40 12.55
N PHE A 144 7.36 0.02 11.32
CA PHE A 144 8.36 0.19 10.28
C PHE A 144 9.36 1.29 10.64
N THR A 145 10.65 0.95 10.66
CA THR A 145 11.73 1.90 10.86
C THR A 145 12.21 2.47 9.52
N PRO A 146 12.50 3.78 9.39
CA PRO A 146 13.18 4.32 8.22
C PRO A 146 14.54 3.64 8.03
N GLN A 147 14.87 3.27 6.79
CA GLN A 147 16.23 2.82 6.41
C GLN A 147 17.15 4.00 6.11
#